data_AF-A0A7Y7IY17-F1
#
_entry.id   AF-A0A7Y7IY17-F1
#
_cell.length_a   1.000
_cell.length_b   1.000
_cell.length_c   1.000
_cell.angle_alpha   90.00
_cell.angle_beta   90.00
_cell.angle_gamma   90.00
#
_symmetry.space_group_name_H-M   'P 1'
#
loop_
_entity.id
_entity.type
_entity.pdbx_description
1 polymer ?
#
loop_
_entity_poly.entity_id
_entity_poly.type
_entity_poly.pdbx_seq_one_letter_code
_entity_poly.pdbx_strand_id
1 'polypeptide(L)'
;MDGIPPLSADSPPPAAASPATHSPVPDPAGAFRAILDRLARGDILTEAEAETVFGLIMDGAIPDTLIAAFLMALRVRGERPAELLGAVR
;
A
#
# COMPACT_ATOMS: atom_id res chain seq x y z
N MET A 1 -34.17 0.30 59.07
CA MET A 1 -33.10 -0.67 58.70
C MET A 1 -33.31 -0.98 57.23
N ASP A 2 -32.95 -0.03 56.38
CA ASP A 2 -33.02 -0.18 54.94
C ASP A 2 -31.72 -0.85 54.47
N GLY A 3 -31.82 -2.09 54.01
CA GLY A 3 -30.70 -2.89 53.54
C GLY A 3 -30.19 -2.37 52.19
N ILE A 4 -28.94 -1.94 52.17
CA ILE A 4 -28.21 -1.62 50.93
C ILE A 4 -28.02 -2.95 50.15
N PRO A 5 -28.42 -3.05 48.87
CA PRO A 5 -28.17 -4.26 48.08
C PRO A 5 -26.68 -4.42 47.75
N PRO A 6 -26.17 -5.65 47.56
CA PRO A 6 -24.76 -5.89 47.26
C PRO A 6 -24.38 -5.40 45.86
N LEU A 7 -23.19 -4.80 45.77
CA LEU A 7 -22.55 -4.32 44.54
C LEU A 7 -22.32 -5.50 43.57
N SER A 8 -23.05 -5.55 42.46
CA SER A 8 -22.84 -6.55 41.41
C SER A 8 -21.52 -6.32 40.68
N ALA A 9 -20.63 -7.31 40.81
CA ALA A 9 -19.59 -7.78 39.89
C ALA A 9 -18.82 -6.75 39.03
N ASP A 10 -17.54 -6.62 39.37
CA ASP A 10 -16.45 -6.21 38.48
C ASP A 10 -16.50 -7.01 37.16
N SER A 11 -16.58 -6.32 36.03
CA SER A 11 -16.50 -6.96 34.70
C SER A 11 -15.04 -7.24 34.36
N PRO A 12 -14.69 -8.41 33.80
CA PRO A 12 -13.30 -8.69 33.48
C PRO A 12 -12.81 -7.75 32.35
N PRO A 13 -11.51 -7.40 32.32
CA PRO A 13 -10.95 -6.62 31.23
C PRO A 13 -11.03 -7.41 29.91
N PRO A 14 -11.20 -6.73 28.75
CA PRO A 14 -11.19 -7.40 27.46
C PRO A 14 -9.85 -8.10 27.24
N ALA A 15 -9.90 -9.39 26.90
CA ALA A 15 -8.74 -10.16 26.54
C ALA A 15 -7.97 -9.44 25.43
N ALA A 16 -6.70 -9.12 25.70
CA ALA A 16 -5.79 -8.57 24.71
C ALA A 16 -5.74 -9.52 23.51
N ALA A 17 -6.20 -9.06 22.35
CA ALA A 17 -6.06 -9.80 21.11
C ALA A 17 -4.56 -10.02 20.86
N SER A 18 -4.12 -11.27 20.92
CA SER A 18 -2.77 -11.67 20.53
C SER A 18 -2.48 -11.15 19.11
N PRO A 19 -1.26 -10.67 18.81
CA PRO A 19 -0.93 -10.22 17.46
C PRO A 19 -1.02 -11.41 16.51
N ALA A 20 -1.95 -11.34 15.55
CA ALA A 20 -2.02 -12.32 14.48
C ALA A 20 -0.70 -12.26 13.70
N THR A 21 0.06 -13.35 13.75
CA THR A 21 1.25 -13.60 12.94
C THR A 21 0.86 -13.57 11.47
N HIS A 22 1.10 -12.46 10.78
CA HIS A 22 1.00 -12.44 9.33
C HIS A 22 2.32 -12.99 8.78
N SER A 23 2.25 -14.15 8.12
CA SER A 23 3.30 -14.57 7.18
C SER A 23 3.58 -13.41 6.23
N PRO A 24 4.83 -13.14 5.82
CA PRO A 24 5.11 -12.03 4.93
C PRO A 24 4.54 -12.36 3.55
N VAL A 25 3.26 -12.05 3.34
CA VAL A 25 2.72 -11.82 2.01
C VAL A 25 3.54 -10.66 1.45
N PRO A 26 4.16 -10.81 0.26
CA PRO A 26 4.91 -9.72 -0.33
C PRO A 26 4.02 -8.49 -0.39
N ASP A 27 4.43 -7.41 0.29
CA ASP A 27 3.67 -6.16 0.32
C ASP A 27 3.77 -5.50 -1.07
N PRO A 28 2.72 -5.52 -1.90
CA PRO A 28 2.78 -4.91 -3.22
C PRO A 28 3.08 -3.41 -3.13
N ALA A 29 2.63 -2.72 -2.06
CA ALA A 29 2.94 -1.32 -1.84
C ALA A 29 4.42 -1.11 -1.47
N GLY A 30 5.05 -2.08 -0.80
CA GLY A 30 6.49 -2.10 -0.53
C GLY A 30 7.33 -2.18 -1.81
N ALA A 31 6.98 -3.11 -2.69
CA ALA A 31 7.63 -3.22 -4.01
C ALA A 31 7.42 -1.97 -4.87
N PHE A 32 6.22 -1.39 -4.82
CA PHE A 32 5.90 -0.15 -5.55
C PHE A 32 6.69 1.06 -5.05
N ARG A 33 6.96 1.15 -3.75
CA ARG A 33 7.84 2.19 -3.18
C ARG A 33 9.27 2.09 -3.73
N ALA A 34 9.79 0.89 -3.93
CA ALA A 34 11.11 0.72 -4.57
C ALA A 34 11.14 1.22 -6.03
N ILE A 35 10.01 1.14 -6.75
CA ILE A 35 9.87 1.78 -8.07
C ILE A 35 9.91 3.29 -7.93
N LEU A 36 9.16 3.89 -7.00
CA LEU A 36 9.20 5.34 -6.77
C LEU A 36 10.61 5.85 -6.46
N ASP A 37 11.37 5.12 -5.64
CA ASP A 37 12.75 5.47 -5.32
C ASP A 37 13.65 5.48 -6.57
N ARG A 38 13.44 4.55 -7.50
CA ARG A 38 14.14 4.53 -8.80
C ARG A 38 13.76 5.75 -9.65
N LEU A 39 12.46 6.03 -9.79
CA LEU A 39 12.01 7.18 -10.58
C LEU A 39 12.51 8.51 -10.00
N ALA A 40 12.55 8.63 -8.66
CA ALA A 40 13.08 9.81 -7.97
C ALA A 40 14.57 10.05 -8.24
N ARG A 41 15.35 8.99 -8.54
CA ARG A 41 16.75 9.11 -8.99
C ARG A 41 16.90 9.41 -10.49
N GLY A 42 15.80 9.47 -11.23
CA GLY A 42 15.79 9.69 -12.67
C GLY A 42 15.91 8.41 -13.51
N ASP A 43 15.85 7.23 -12.88
CA ASP A 43 15.83 5.96 -13.62
C ASP A 43 14.59 5.90 -14.51
N ILE A 44 14.69 5.17 -15.63
CA ILE A 44 13.62 4.98 -16.60
C ILE A 44 13.12 3.53 -16.50
N LEU A 45 11.80 3.35 -16.58
CA LEU A 45 11.23 2.01 -16.67
C LEU A 45 11.31 1.50 -18.11
N THR A 46 11.61 0.21 -18.24
CA THR A 46 11.37 -0.53 -19.47
C THR A 46 9.86 -0.68 -19.71
N GLU A 47 9.48 -1.01 -20.94
CA GLU A 47 8.07 -1.25 -21.28
C GLU A 47 7.45 -2.36 -20.41
N ALA A 48 8.16 -3.47 -20.19
CA ALA A 48 7.69 -4.59 -19.37
C ALA A 48 7.56 -4.23 -17.89
N GLU A 49 8.47 -3.39 -17.36
CA GLU A 49 8.34 -2.87 -16.00
C GLU A 49 7.12 -1.94 -15.88
N ALA A 50 6.92 -1.05 -16.86
CA ALA A 50 5.75 -0.18 -16.89
C ALA A 50 4.45 -0.98 -16.97
N GLU A 51 4.37 -1.98 -17.85
CA GLU A 51 3.23 -2.91 -17.96
C GLU A 51 2.92 -3.59 -16.62
N THR A 52 3.95 -4.11 -15.94
CA THR A 52 3.78 -4.73 -14.61
C THR A 52 3.24 -3.73 -13.58
N VAL A 53 3.80 -2.52 -13.55
CA VAL A 53 3.41 -1.48 -12.59
C VAL A 53 1.99 -0.99 -12.84
N PHE A 54 1.62 -0.75 -14.11
CA PHE A 54 0.28 -0.36 -14.48
C PHE A 54 -0.73 -1.49 -14.26
N GLY A 55 -0.36 -2.75 -14.45
CA GLY A 55 -1.18 -3.90 -14.10
C GLY A 55 -1.58 -3.89 -12.62
N LEU A 56 -0.63 -3.68 -11.71
CA LEU A 56 -0.90 -3.56 -10.26
C LEU A 56 -1.85 -2.41 -9.93
N ILE A 57 -1.75 -1.29 -10.67
CA ILE A 57 -2.65 -0.14 -10.52
C ILE A 57 -4.07 -0.51 -10.96
N MET A 58 -4.22 -1.14 -12.13
CA MET A 58 -5.51 -1.53 -12.68
C MET A 58 -6.19 -2.65 -11.87
N ASP A 59 -5.40 -3.53 -11.26
CA ASP A 59 -5.87 -4.56 -10.32
C ASP A 59 -6.36 -3.97 -8.98
N GLY A 60 -6.17 -2.66 -8.75
CA GLY A 60 -6.53 -1.98 -7.51
C GLY A 60 -5.62 -2.37 -6.32
N ALA A 61 -4.46 -2.95 -6.58
CA ALA A 61 -3.53 -3.41 -5.55
C ALA A 61 -2.71 -2.27 -4.91
N ILE A 62 -2.73 -1.07 -5.52
CA ILE A 62 -1.91 0.07 -5.13
C ILE A 62 -2.78 1.21 -4.59
N PRO A 63 -2.49 1.76 -3.40
CA PRO A 63 -3.19 2.94 -2.87
C PRO A 63 -3.07 4.17 -3.79
N ASP A 64 -4.15 4.95 -3.89
CA ASP A 64 -4.25 6.18 -4.69
C ASP A 64 -3.09 7.16 -4.45
N THR A 65 -2.60 7.25 -3.21
CA THR A 65 -1.47 8.12 -2.86
C THR A 65 -0.18 7.72 -3.57
N LEU A 66 0.07 6.42 -3.74
CA LEU A 66 1.24 5.92 -4.45
C LEU A 66 1.07 6.07 -5.96
N ILE A 67 -0.16 5.90 -6.47
CA ILE A 67 -0.48 6.17 -7.88
C ILE A 67 -0.19 7.64 -8.22
N ALA A 68 -0.68 8.58 -7.40
CA ALA A 68 -0.41 10.00 -7.57
C ALA A 68 1.10 10.31 -7.55
N ALA A 69 1.84 9.73 -6.60
CA ALA A 69 3.29 9.89 -6.52
C ALA A 69 4.01 9.34 -7.76
N PHE A 70 3.59 8.18 -8.27
CA PHE A 70 4.13 7.56 -9.47
C PHE A 70 3.94 8.44 -10.69
N LEU A 71 2.70 8.88 -10.95
CA LEU A 71 2.38 9.74 -12.09
C LEU A 71 3.13 11.08 -12.02
N MET A 72 3.28 11.65 -10.82
CA MET A 72 4.07 12.86 -10.63
C MET A 72 5.56 12.62 -10.84
N ALA A 73 6.12 11.50 -10.40
CA ALA A 73 7.52 11.16 -10.63
C ALA A 73 7.82 11.03 -12.14
N LEU A 74 6.93 10.36 -12.90
CA LEU A 74 7.03 10.31 -14.37
C LEU A 74 7.00 11.72 -14.97
N ARG A 75 6.01 12.55 -14.59
CA ARG A 75 5.82 13.92 -15.10
C ARG A 75 7.01 14.83 -14.81
N VAL A 76 7.53 14.81 -13.59
CA VAL A 76 8.64 15.69 -13.18
C VAL A 76 9.93 15.32 -13.91
N ARG A 77 10.18 14.02 -14.10
CA ARG A 77 11.35 13.54 -14.86
C ARG A 77 11.17 13.73 -16.38
N GLY A 78 9.94 13.67 -16.86
CA GLY A 78 9.59 13.52 -18.27
C GLY A 78 9.45 12.04 -18.64
N GLU A 79 8.21 11.63 -18.90
CA GLU A 79 7.86 10.27 -19.31
C GLU A 79 8.50 9.88 -20.64
N ARG A 80 8.80 8.59 -20.80
CA ARG A 80 9.35 8.01 -22.03
C ARG A 80 8.29 7.24 -22.82
N PRO A 81 8.40 7.15 -24.15
CA PRO A 81 7.44 6.38 -24.96
C PRO A 81 7.26 4.94 -24.49
N ALA A 82 8.34 4.25 -24.11
CA ALA A 82 8.27 2.87 -23.59
C ALA A 82 7.42 2.76 -22.31
N GLU A 83 7.44 3.79 -21.45
CA GLU A 83 6.67 3.82 -20.21
C GLU A 83 5.17 4.02 -20.48
N LEU A 84 4.84 4.81 -21.51
CA LEU A 84 3.46 5.02 -21.95
C LEU A 84 2.90 3.81 -22.72
N LEU A 85 3.73 3.15 -23.52
CA LEU A 85 3.34 1.93 -24.24
C LEU A 85 3.04 0.78 -23.27
N GLY A 86 3.84 0.63 -22.22
CA GLY A 86 3.57 -0.36 -21.17
C GLY A 86 2.23 -0.13 -20.47
N ALA A 87 1.75 1.12 -20.39
CA ALA A 87 0.49 1.45 -19.74
C ALA A 87 -0.77 1.02 -20.49
N VAL A 88 -0.66 0.70 -21.79
CA VAL A 88 -1.79 0.40 -22.68
C VAL A 88 -1.84 -1.05 -23.16
N ARG A 89 -0.95 -1.90 -22.65
CA ARG A 89 -1.03 -3.36 -22.85
C ARG A 89 -1.89 -4.00 -21.77
#